data_AF-A0AAU0LV33-F1
#
_entry.id   AF-A0AAU0LV33-F1
#
_cell.length_a   1.000
_cell.length_b   1.000
_cell.length_c   1.000
_cell.angle_alpha   90.00
_cell.angle_beta   90.00
_cell.angle_gamma   90.00
#
_symmetry.space_group_name_H-M   'P 1'
#
loop_
_entity.id
_entity.type
_entity.pdbx_description
1 polymer ?
#
loop_
_entity_poly.entity_id
_entity_poly.type
_entity_poly.pdbx_seq_one_letter_code
_entity_poly.pdbx_strand_id
1 'polypeptide(L)'
;MGCRIKGLNEFDQSLHPTNVPGLYYSYHIMVGLGTIFIGIMVLGALLLWRNRLYQTKWLLWIIMFMIPFPYIANTAGWYTAELGRQPWLVYNLMRMVDGVSPTVSSGNTLFTFLGFVGLYILLGLLFLMLVLKIIRKGPETTVALT
;
A
#
# COMPACT_ATOMS: atom_id res chain seq x y z
N MET A 1 -22.81 28.49 7.22
CA MET A 1 -22.04 27.60 8.12
C MET A 1 -20.71 27.28 7.45
N GLY A 2 -19.62 27.94 7.84
CA GLY A 2 -18.30 27.65 7.29
C GLY A 2 -17.65 26.50 8.09
N CYS A 3 -17.32 25.39 7.44
CA CYS A 3 -16.55 24.32 8.06
C CYS A 3 -15.09 24.77 8.16
N ARG A 4 -14.69 25.32 9.32
CA ARG A 4 -13.30 25.70 9.59
C ARG A 4 -12.51 24.44 9.94
N ILE A 5 -11.60 24.06 9.06
CA ILE A 5 -10.64 22.96 9.31
C ILE A 5 -9.61 23.49 10.31
N LYS A 6 -9.45 22.80 11.44
CA LYS A 6 -8.44 23.15 12.44
C LYS A 6 -7.05 22.89 11.89
N GLY A 7 -6.15 23.86 12.02
CA GLY A 7 -4.74 23.69 11.68
C GLY A 7 -4.00 22.86 12.71
N LEU A 8 -2.88 22.24 12.33
CA LEU A 8 -2.05 21.45 13.26
C LEU A 8 -1.59 22.26 14.48
N ASN A 9 -1.36 23.57 14.29
CA ASN A 9 -0.93 24.51 15.35
C ASN A 9 -2.02 24.75 16.42
N GLU A 10 -3.26 24.37 16.16
CA GLU A 10 -4.36 24.48 17.13
C GLU A 10 -4.43 23.27 18.08
N PHE A 11 -3.60 22.23 17.84
CA PHE A 11 -3.47 21.05 18.69
C PHE A 11 -2.20 21.14 19.54
N ASP A 12 -2.28 20.60 20.77
CA ASP A 12 -1.11 20.47 21.64
C ASP A 12 0.00 19.65 20.95
N GLN A 13 1.24 20.16 21.01
CA GLN A 13 2.42 19.52 20.43
C GLN A 13 2.64 18.10 20.95
N SER A 14 2.21 17.80 22.18
CA SER A 14 2.31 16.45 22.75
C SER A 14 1.44 15.40 22.02
N LEU A 15 0.45 15.87 21.24
CA LEU A 15 -0.47 15.04 20.46
C LEU A 15 -0.11 15.00 18.97
N HIS A 16 0.95 15.70 18.55
CA HIS A 16 1.37 15.69 17.17
C HIS A 16 1.93 14.31 16.80
N PRO A 17 1.65 13.82 15.57
CA PRO A 17 2.30 12.62 15.05
C PRO A 17 3.82 12.80 15.04
N THR A 18 4.55 11.77 15.44
CA THR A 18 6.02 11.80 15.55
C THR A 18 6.72 12.14 14.23
N ASN A 19 6.10 11.84 13.08
CA ASN A 19 6.67 12.07 11.75
C ASN A 19 5.68 12.75 10.79
N VAL A 20 5.50 14.06 10.97
CA VAL A 20 4.63 14.90 10.12
C VAL A 20 5.08 14.92 8.64
N PRO A 21 6.39 15.05 8.31
CA PRO A 21 6.82 15.00 6.91
C PRO A 21 6.50 13.66 6.25
N GLY A 22 6.74 12.54 6.94
CA GLY A 22 6.41 11.21 6.42
C GLY A 22 4.92 11.05 6.14
N LEU A 23 4.07 11.54 7.04
CA LEU A 23 2.61 11.56 6.85
C LEU A 23 2.22 12.36 5.60
N TYR A 24 2.79 13.55 5.42
CA TYR A 24 2.53 14.41 4.27
C TYR A 24 2.91 13.72 2.96
N TYR A 25 4.13 13.21 2.84
CA TYR A 25 4.59 12.60 1.59
C TYR A 25 3.83 11.31 1.27
N SER A 26 3.58 10.44 2.25
CA SER A 26 2.84 9.20 2.03
C SER A 26 1.39 9.46 1.59
N TYR A 27 0.74 10.48 2.15
CA TYR A 27 -0.59 10.90 1.69
C TYR A 27 -0.57 11.35 0.22
N HIS A 28 0.41 12.17 -0.17
CA HIS A 28 0.52 12.66 -1.55
C HIS A 28 0.86 11.55 -2.53
N ILE A 29 1.72 10.59 -2.15
CA ILE A 29 2.04 9.43 -2.97
C ILE A 29 0.78 8.58 -3.18
N MET A 30 0.02 8.30 -2.11
CA MET A 30 -1.22 7.53 -2.19
C MET A 30 -2.24 8.20 -3.12
N VAL A 31 -2.53 9.48 -2.91
CA VAL A 31 -3.52 10.23 -3.72
C VAL A 31 -3.03 10.43 -5.15
N GLY A 32 -1.75 10.74 -5.34
CA GLY A 32 -1.13 10.88 -6.65
C GLY A 32 -1.22 9.60 -7.47
N LEU A 33 -0.85 8.46 -6.90
CA LEU A 33 -0.98 7.18 -7.59
C LEU A 33 -2.44 6.80 -7.83
N GLY A 34 -3.33 7.03 -6.86
CA GLY A 34 -4.77 6.78 -7.00
C GLY A 34 -5.40 7.55 -8.16
N THR A 35 -5.11 8.84 -8.27
CA THR A 35 -5.59 9.68 -9.38
C THR A 35 -5.05 9.25 -10.73
N ILE A 36 -3.76 8.86 -10.80
CA ILE A 36 -3.15 8.33 -12.03
C ILE A 36 -3.84 7.01 -12.43
N PHE A 37 -4.12 6.10 -11.49
CA PHE A 37 -4.82 4.85 -11.76
C PHE A 37 -6.21 5.09 -12.35
N ILE A 38 -6.96 6.05 -11.78
CA ILE A 38 -8.28 6.42 -12.29
C ILE A 38 -8.17 6.92 -13.74
N GLY A 39 -7.22 7.81 -14.03
CA GLY A 39 -7.01 8.32 -15.38
C GLY A 39 -6.69 7.22 -16.40
N ILE A 40 -5.79 6.30 -16.05
CA ILE A 40 -5.42 5.18 -16.93
C ILE A 40 -6.57 4.20 -17.11
N MET A 41 -7.34 3.92 -16.05
CA MET A 41 -8.50 3.03 -16.13
C MET A 41 -9.63 3.64 -16.99
N VAL A 42 -9.90 4.94 -16.85
CA VAL A 42 -10.88 5.65 -17.70
C VAL A 42 -10.45 5.62 -19.17
N LEU A 43 -9.18 5.93 -19.46
CA LEU A 43 -8.66 5.84 -20.83
C LEU A 43 -8.74 4.41 -21.38
N GLY A 44 -8.38 3.41 -20.57
CA GLY A 44 -8.51 1.99 -20.91
C GLY A 44 -9.94 1.58 -21.21
N ALA A 45 -10.90 2.00 -20.38
CA ALA A 45 -12.33 1.73 -20.57
C ALA A 45 -12.88 2.39 -21.85
N LEU A 46 -12.48 3.63 -22.14
CA LEU A 46 -12.88 4.33 -23.37
C LEU A 46 -12.33 3.64 -24.63
N LEU A 47 -11.07 3.22 -24.60
CA LEU A 47 -10.43 2.49 -25.70
C LEU A 47 -11.00 1.06 -25.87
N LEU A 48 -11.41 0.44 -24.76
CA LEU A 48 -12.11 -0.84 -24.77
C LEU A 48 -13.49 -0.69 -25.43
N TRP A 49 -14.27 0.32 -25.04
CA TRP A 49 -15.57 0.59 -25.63
C TRP A 49 -15.49 0.90 -27.14
N ARG A 50 -14.38 1.51 -27.57
CA ARG A 50 -14.07 1.75 -28.99
C ARG A 50 -13.44 0.56 -29.73
N ASN A 51 -13.28 -0.60 -29.08
CA ASN A 51 -12.61 -1.79 -29.62
C ASN A 51 -11.17 -1.55 -30.12
N ARG A 52 -10.49 -0.51 -29.63
CA ARG A 52 -9.12 -0.12 -30.02
C ARG A 52 -8.07 -0.42 -28.95
N LEU A 53 -8.48 -0.93 -27.79
CA LEU A 53 -7.58 -1.20 -26.66
C LEU A 53 -6.41 -2.12 -27.06
N TYR A 54 -6.73 -3.26 -27.68
CA TYR A 54 -5.73 -4.26 -28.08
C TYR A 54 -4.80 -3.80 -29.21
N GLN A 55 -5.17 -2.76 -29.95
CA GLN A 55 -4.33 -2.16 -30.99
C GLN A 55 -3.38 -1.09 -30.41
N THR A 56 -3.71 -0.54 -29.24
CA THR A 56 -3.00 0.60 -28.64
C THR A 56 -1.88 0.10 -27.72
N LYS A 57 -0.76 -0.33 -28.32
CA LYS A 57 0.36 -0.98 -27.60
C LYS A 57 0.94 -0.13 -26.46
N TRP A 58 1.06 1.19 -26.62
CA TRP A 58 1.60 2.08 -25.59
C TRP A 58 0.80 2.02 -24.28
N LEU A 59 -0.54 1.96 -24.35
CA LEU A 59 -1.37 1.89 -23.15
C LEU A 59 -1.23 0.53 -22.44
N LEU A 60 -1.11 -0.55 -23.20
CA LEU A 60 -0.86 -1.89 -22.64
C LEU A 60 0.49 -1.94 -21.91
N TRP A 61 1.52 -1.30 -22.45
CA TRP A 61 2.82 -1.15 -21.79
C TRP A 61 2.70 -0.37 -20.48
N ILE A 62 1.96 0.74 -20.46
CA ILE A 62 1.71 1.50 -19.23
C ILE A 62 1.05 0.60 -18.17
N ILE A 63 -0.04 -0.08 -18.52
CA ILE A 63 -0.77 -0.95 -17.59
C ILE A 63 0.15 -2.06 -17.05
N MET A 64 1.01 -2.63 -17.90
CA MET A 64 1.98 -3.64 -17.48
C MET A 64 3.00 -3.09 -16.48
N PHE A 65 3.55 -1.90 -16.74
CA PHE A 65 4.48 -1.26 -15.80
C PHE A 65 3.82 -0.77 -14.51
N MET A 66 2.49 -0.64 -14.48
CA MET A 66 1.76 -0.24 -13.30
C MET A 66 1.63 -1.33 -12.23
N ILE A 67 1.88 -2.61 -12.53
CA ILE A 67 1.69 -3.74 -11.59
C ILE A 67 2.24 -3.49 -10.16
N PRO A 68 3.46 -2.95 -9.94
CA PRO A 68 3.96 -2.73 -8.58
C PRO A 68 3.36 -1.49 -7.87
N PHE A 69 2.83 -0.53 -8.61
CA PHE A 69 2.41 0.77 -8.04
C PHE A 69 1.19 0.68 -7.11
N PRO A 70 0.16 -0.16 -7.36
CA PRO A 70 -0.92 -0.37 -6.40
C PRO A 70 -0.44 -0.84 -5.03
N TYR A 71 0.60 -1.69 -4.98
CA TYR A 71 1.20 -2.12 -3.71
C TYR A 71 1.84 -0.95 -2.96
N ILE A 72 2.55 -0.07 -3.68
CA ILE A 72 3.15 1.14 -3.10
C ILE A 72 2.07 2.09 -2.58
N ALA A 73 1.03 2.34 -3.37
CA ALA A 73 -0.09 3.20 -2.98
C ALA A 73 -0.82 2.66 -1.74
N ASN A 74 -1.06 1.34 -1.69
CA ASN A 74 -1.68 0.70 -0.54
C ASN A 74 -0.81 0.83 0.73
N THR A 75 0.48 0.53 0.63
CA THR A 75 1.41 0.68 1.77
C THR A 75 1.51 2.12 2.25
N ALA A 76 1.55 3.10 1.32
CA ALA A 76 1.55 4.51 1.67
C ALA A 76 0.24 4.96 2.35
N GLY A 77 -0.89 4.40 1.93
CA GLY A 77 -2.19 4.65 2.56
C GLY A 77 -2.28 4.12 3.98
N TRP A 78 -1.86 2.87 4.21
CA TRP A 78 -1.75 2.30 5.55
C TRP A 78 -0.82 3.13 6.43
N TYR A 79 0.39 3.42 5.93
CA TYR A 79 1.37 4.24 6.64
C TYR A 79 0.78 5.60 7.06
N THR A 80 -0.01 6.22 6.19
CA THR A 80 -0.70 7.48 6.49
C THR A 80 -1.74 7.31 7.59
N ALA A 81 -2.57 6.27 7.52
CA ALA A 81 -3.59 6.00 8.53
C ALA A 81 -2.98 5.66 9.91
N GLU A 82 -1.89 4.90 9.92
CA GLU A 82 -1.23 4.43 11.15
C GLU A 82 -0.41 5.52 11.82
N LEU A 83 0.35 6.29 11.04
CA LEU A 83 1.06 7.45 11.57
C LEU A 83 0.12 8.56 11.98
N GLY A 84 -0.95 8.81 11.22
CA GLY A 84 -1.95 9.82 11.57
C GLY A 84 -2.67 9.54 12.88
N ARG A 85 -2.66 8.28 13.33
CA ARG A 85 -3.24 7.85 14.60
C ARG A 85 -2.27 7.96 15.78
N GLN A 86 -0.97 8.07 15.54
CA GLN A 86 0.01 8.32 16.60
C GLN A 86 -0.32 9.67 17.28
N PRO A 87 -0.24 9.78 18.62
CA PRO A 87 0.38 8.87 19.59
C PRO A 87 -0.57 7.83 20.23
N TRP A 88 -1.78 7.67 19.67
CA TRP A 88 -2.83 6.85 20.28
C TRP A 88 -2.82 5.42 19.75
N LEU A 89 -2.88 4.44 20.66
CA LEU A 89 -3.14 3.03 20.35
C LEU A 89 -4.65 2.76 20.28
N VAL A 90 -5.43 3.38 21.16
CA VAL A 90 -6.88 3.52 21.02
C VAL A 90 -7.19 4.99 21.28
N TYR A 91 -7.91 5.61 20.34
CA TYR A 91 -8.13 7.05 20.36
C TYR A 91 -8.75 7.49 21.70
N ASN A 92 -8.11 8.45 22.36
CA ASN A 92 -8.51 9.01 23.64
C ASN A 92 -8.59 8.01 24.82
N LEU A 93 -8.10 6.77 24.66
CA LEU A 93 -8.18 5.72 25.67
C LEU A 93 -6.81 5.17 26.07
N MET A 94 -5.93 4.88 25.11
CA MET A 94 -4.63 4.25 25.37
C MET A 94 -3.55 4.82 24.46
N ARG A 95 -2.40 5.19 25.02
CA ARG A 95 -1.24 5.66 24.25
C ARG A 95 -0.36 4.47 23.83
N MET A 96 0.42 4.67 22.78
CA MET A 96 1.34 3.63 22.27
C MET A 96 2.40 3.23 23.29
N VAL A 97 2.83 4.17 24.15
CA VAL A 97 3.82 3.92 25.21
C VAL A 97 3.29 2.94 26.26
N ASP A 98 1.99 2.98 26.54
CA ASP A 98 1.34 2.13 27.55
C ASP A 98 1.02 0.72 27.00
N GLY A 99 1.13 0.53 25.69
CA GLY A 99 0.82 -0.75 25.02
C GLY A 99 1.97 -1.76 25.00
N VAL A 100 3.16 -1.42 25.53
CA VAL A 100 4.34 -2.28 25.50
C VAL A 100 4.34 -3.24 26.69
N SER A 101 4.46 -4.54 26.43
CA SER A 101 4.50 -5.58 27.47
C SER A 101 5.75 -5.44 28.37
N PRO A 102 5.61 -5.21 29.69
CA PRO A 102 6.75 -5.00 30.58
C PRO A 102 7.47 -6.31 30.95
N THR A 103 6.83 -7.45 30.74
CA THR A 103 7.32 -8.78 31.18
C THR A 103 8.16 -9.51 30.13
N VAL A 104 8.21 -9.02 28.89
CA VAL A 104 8.91 -9.68 27.79
C VAL A 104 10.27 -9.02 27.61
N SER A 105 11.34 -9.83 27.70
CA SER A 105 12.70 -9.36 27.42
C SER A 105 12.82 -8.90 25.96
N SER A 106 13.48 -7.76 25.75
CA SER A 106 13.78 -7.22 24.42
C SER A 106 14.48 -8.22 23.50
N GLY A 107 15.28 -9.15 24.07
CA GLY A 107 15.94 -10.21 23.31
C GLY A 107 14.97 -11.23 22.70
N ASN A 108 13.91 -11.61 23.42
CA ASN A 108 12.88 -12.52 22.91
C ASN A 108 12.05 -11.86 21.80
N THR A 109 11.74 -10.57 21.97
CA THR A 109 11.05 -9.78 20.95
C THR A 109 11.88 -9.68 19.67
N LEU A 110 13.18 -9.40 19.78
CA LEU A 110 14.07 -9.34 18.61
C LEU A 110 14.17 -10.70 17.92
N PHE A 111 14.35 -11.79 18.67
CA PHE A 111 14.46 -13.14 18.12
C PHE A 111 13.20 -13.54 17.33
N THR A 112 12.02 -13.36 17.94
CA THR A 112 10.74 -13.66 17.27
C THR A 112 10.48 -12.76 16.08
N PHE A 113 10.78 -11.46 16.18
CA PHE A 113 10.70 -10.52 15.07
C PHE A 113 11.56 -10.95 13.88
N LEU A 114 12.83 -11.28 14.11
CA LEU A 114 13.73 -11.78 13.06
C LEU A 114 13.23 -13.10 12.48
N GLY A 115 12.69 -13.99 13.31
CA GLY A 115 12.04 -15.23 12.88
C GLY A 115 10.88 -14.96 11.91
N PHE A 116 9.98 -14.03 12.25
CA PHE A 116 8.88 -13.63 11.36
C PHE A 116 9.37 -12.94 10.09
N VAL A 117 10.39 -12.07 10.17
CA VAL A 117 11.00 -11.44 8.99
C VAL A 117 11.56 -12.51 8.05
N GLY A 118 12.34 -13.46 8.57
CA GLY A 118 12.89 -14.57 7.79
C GLY A 118 11.79 -15.43 7.14
N LEU A 119 10.74 -15.75 7.90
CA LEU A 119 9.59 -16.50 7.39
C LEU A 119 8.89 -15.76 6.25
N TYR A 120 8.61 -14.46 6.39
CA TYR A 120 7.95 -13.68 5.34
C TYR A 120 8.84 -13.49 4.10
N ILE A 121 10.16 -13.38 4.27
CA ILE A 121 11.09 -13.37 3.13
C ILE A 121 11.04 -14.70 2.38
N LEU A 122 11.07 -15.83 3.10
CA LEU A 122 10.97 -17.17 2.50
C LEU A 122 9.66 -17.32 1.71
N LEU A 123 8.52 -16.96 2.33
CA LEU A 123 7.21 -17.02 1.69
C LEU A 123 7.13 -16.08 0.48
N GLY A 124 7.65 -14.86 0.59
CA GLY A 124 7.70 -13.89 -0.50
C GLY A 124 8.53 -14.39 -1.69
N LEU A 125 9.68 -15.02 -1.43
CA LEU A 125 10.52 -15.60 -2.47
C LEU A 125 9.81 -16.78 -3.18
N LEU A 126 9.17 -17.66 -2.40
CA LEU A 126 8.39 -18.77 -2.95
C LEU A 126 7.23 -18.26 -3.82
N PHE A 127 6.50 -17.26 -3.35
CA PHE A 127 5.42 -16.62 -4.09
C PHE A 127 5.92 -16.05 -5.42
N LEU A 128 7.02 -15.29 -5.43
CA LEU A 128 7.60 -14.74 -6.65
C LEU A 128 8.03 -15.84 -7.62
N MET A 129 8.68 -16.91 -7.12
CA MET A 129 9.05 -18.05 -7.96
C MET A 129 7.83 -18.70 -8.61
N LEU A 130 6.75 -18.92 -7.85
CA LEU A 130 5.53 -19.52 -8.36
C LEU A 130 4.82 -18.63 -9.38
N VAL A 131 4.69 -17.33 -9.09
CA VAL A 131 4.08 -16.36 -10.00
C VAL A 131 4.88 -16.30 -11.30
N LEU A 132 6.20 -16.20 -11.24
CA LEU A 132 7.06 -16.18 -12.43
C LEU A 132 6.97 -17.51 -13.21
N LYS A 133 6.89 -18.64 -12.52
CA LYS A 133 6.68 -19.95 -13.15
C LYS A 133 5.35 -20.02 -13.89
N ILE A 134 4.27 -19.51 -13.30
CA ILE A 134 2.93 -19.48 -13.91
C ILE A 134 2.91 -18.52 -15.11
N ILE A 135 3.45 -17.32 -14.97
CA ILE A 135 3.54 -16.33 -16.05
C ILE A 135 4.31 -16.90 -17.24
N ARG A 136 5.44 -17.59 -17.00
CA ARG A 136 6.25 -18.23 -18.06
C ARG A 136 5.57 -19.41 -18.71
N LYS A 137 4.78 -20.18 -17.96
CA LYS A 137 4.00 -21.31 -18.49
C LYS A 137 2.96 -20.82 -19.51
N GLY A 138 2.46 -19.60 -19.33
CA GLY A 138 1.41 -19.02 -20.17
C GLY A 138 0.06 -19.74 -19.97
N PRO A 139 -1.01 -19.24 -20.60
CA PRO A 139 -2.29 -19.91 -20.58
C PRO A 139 -2.19 -21.26 -21.35
N GLU A 140 -2.70 -22.33 -20.75
CA GLU A 140 -2.89 -23.60 -21.46
C GLU A 140 -3.91 -23.36 -22.57
N THR A 141 -3.49 -23.43 -23.83
CA THR A 141 -4.39 -23.34 -24.99
C THR A 141 -5.17 -24.65 -25.15
N THR A 142 -5.96 -25.04 -24.16
CA THR A 142 -6.99 -26.06 -24.36
C THR A 142 -8.25 -25.38 -24.90
N VAL A 143 -8.13 -24.84 -26.11
CA VAL A 143 -9.32 -24.63 -26.94
C VAL A 143 -9.65 -26.02 -27.49
N ALA A 144 -10.44 -26.79 -26.75
CA ALA A 144 -11.14 -27.93 -27.30
C ALA A 144 -12.19 -27.37 -28.29
N LEU A 145 -11.77 -27.14 -29.53
CA LEU A 145 -12.68 -27.04 -30.66
C LEU A 145 -13.13 -28.45 -31.01
N THR A 146 -14.21 -28.89 -30.37
CA THR A 146 -15.14 -29.89 -30.92
C THR A 146 -16.41 -29.17 -31.29
#